data_AF-A0A3G2R3J0-F1
#
_entry.id   AF-A0A3G2R3J0-F1
#
_cell.length_a   1.000
_cell.length_b   1.000
_cell.length_c   1.000
_cell.angle_alpha   90.00
_cell.angle_beta   90.00
_cell.angle_gamma   90.00
#
_symmetry.space_group_name_H-M   'P 1'
#
loop_
_entity.id
_entity.type
_entity.pdbx_description
1 polymer ?
#
loop_
_entity_poly.entity_id
_entity_poly.type
_entity_poly.pdbx_seq_one_letter_code
_entity_poly.pdbx_strand_id
1 'polypeptide(L)' 'MTSFYYEQKVTPVIILDEIQMASNDVLEDLRMIFNFNMDSQNPYILILAGQPHIRNKLALNINSALRQGITIKYVLHG' A
#
# COMPACT_ATOMS: atom_id res chain seq x y z
N MET A 1 3.90 14.81 -3.31
CA MET A 1 2.75 13.90 -3.48
C MET A 1 1.43 14.66 -3.41
N THR A 2 1.14 15.38 -2.32
CA THR A 2 -0.14 16.10 -2.13
C THR A 2 -0.37 17.27 -3.10
N SER A 3 0.66 18.06 -3.46
CA SER A 3 0.53 19.16 -4.44
C SER A 3 0.04 18.70 -5.82
N PHE A 4 0.43 17.51 -6.30
CA PHE A 4 -0.10 16.97 -7.57
C PHE A 4 -1.61 16.77 -7.55
N TYR A 5 -2.16 16.30 -6.43
CA TYR A 5 -3.59 16.07 -6.28
C TYR A 5 -4.36 17.38 -6.16
N TYR A 6 -3.93 18.28 -5.27
CA TYR A 6 -4.66 19.50 -4.96
C TYR A 6 -4.50 20.62 -6.00
N GLU A 7 -3.32 20.74 -6.63
CA GLU A 7 -3.02 21.86 -7.54
C GLU A 7 -3.14 21.44 -9.01
N GLN A 8 -2.84 20.19 -9.33
CA GLN A 8 -2.74 19.72 -10.72
C GLN A 8 -3.82 18.71 -11.10
N LYS A 9 -4.70 18.32 -10.15
CA LYS A 9 -5.74 17.29 -10.33
C LYS A 9 -5.19 15.94 -10.84
N VAL A 10 -3.92 15.65 -10.52
CA VAL A 10 -3.27 14.38 -10.87
C VAL A 10 -3.34 13.45 -9.66
N THR A 11 -3.89 12.25 -9.85
CA THR A 11 -3.87 11.21 -8.81
C THR A 11 -2.64 10.31 -9.04
N PRO A 12 -1.57 10.44 -8.23
CA PRO A 12 -0.42 9.55 -8.33
C PRO A 12 -0.79 8.08 -8.11
N VAL A 13 -0.25 7.21 -8.96
CA VAL A 13 -0.33 5.75 -8.79
C VAL A 13 1.06 5.25 -8.43
N ILE A 14 1.17 4.58 -7.29
CA ILE A 14 2.42 4.04 -6.75
C ILE A 14 2.32 2.52 -6.80
N ILE A 15 3.25 1.88 -7.50
CA ILE A 15 3.30 0.43 -7.64
C ILE A 15 4.57 -0.06 -6.97
N LEU A 16 4.41 -0.95 -6.00
CA LEU A 16 5.51 -1.65 -5.36
C LEU A 16 5.49 -3.09 -5.86
N ASP A 17 6.40 -3.41 -6.76
CA ASP A 17 6.59 -4.76 -7.27
C ASP A 17 7.51 -5.58 -6.34
N GLU A 18 7.41 -6.90 -6.44
CA GLU A 18 8.17 -7.85 -5.63
C GLU A 18 8.03 -7.59 -4.11
N ILE A 19 6.88 -7.08 -3.66
CA ILE A 19 6.65 -6.61 -2.28
C ILE A 19 6.93 -7.69 -1.23
N GLN A 20 6.86 -8.95 -1.62
CA GLN A 20 7.25 -10.06 -0.77
C GLN A 20 8.69 -10.04 -0.27
N MET A 21 9.61 -9.34 -0.95
CA MET A 21 11.02 -9.27 -0.58
C MET A 21 11.23 -8.26 0.54
N ALA A 22 10.29 -7.32 0.74
CA ALA A 22 10.31 -6.37 1.83
C ALA A 22 10.33 -7.09 3.19
N SER A 23 11.16 -6.61 4.11
CA SER A 23 11.11 -7.05 5.51
C SER A 23 9.81 -6.58 6.17
N ASN A 24 9.47 -7.15 7.33
CA ASN A 24 8.32 -6.66 8.10
C ASN A 24 8.50 -5.20 8.50
N ASP A 25 9.73 -4.79 8.83
CA ASP A 25 10.05 -3.40 9.18
C ASP A 25 9.73 -2.45 8.02
N VAL A 26 10.11 -2.82 6.78
CA VAL A 26 9.76 -2.05 5.59
C VAL A 26 8.24 -1.98 5.40
N LEU A 27 7.52 -3.10 5.59
CA LEU A 27 6.06 -3.11 5.48
C LEU A 27 5.40 -2.19 6.53
N GLU A 28 5.96 -2.12 7.73
CA GLU A 28 5.52 -1.19 8.77
C GLU A 28 5.82 0.27 8.40
N ASP A 29 7.00 0.55 7.86
CA ASP A 29 7.37 1.90 7.39
C ASP A 29 6.46 2.36 6.24
N LEU A 30 6.06 1.46 5.33
CA LEU A 30 5.10 1.78 4.28
C LEU A 30 3.78 2.28 4.86
N ARG A 31 3.29 1.70 5.97
CA ARG A 31 2.12 2.23 6.66
C ARG A 31 2.37 3.66 7.10
N MET A 32 3.50 3.96 7.74
CA MET A 32 3.78 5.32 8.22
C MET A 32 3.87 6.33 7.08
N ILE A 33 4.56 5.96 6.00
CA ILE A 33 4.72 6.81 4.82
C ILE A 33 3.37 7.09 4.16
N PHE A 34 2.48 6.09 4.06
CA PHE A 34 1.20 6.23 3.39
C PHE A 34 0.04 6.63 4.31
N ASN A 35 0.23 6.69 5.63
CA ASN A 35 -0.80 7.13 6.55
C ASN A 35 -0.88 8.68 6.61
N PHE A 36 -1.16 9.32 5.49
CA PHE A 36 -1.09 10.77 5.29
C PHE A 36 -2.20 11.61 5.98
N ASN A 37 -2.96 11.08 6.95
CA ASN A 37 -4.11 11.79 7.57
C ASN A 37 -4.95 12.52 6.52
N MET A 38 -5.50 11.74 5.61
CA MET A 38 -6.29 12.21 4.48
C MET A 38 -7.76 12.32 4.87
N ASP A 39 -8.08 13.27 5.72
CA ASP A 39 -9.39 13.36 6.38
C ASP A 39 -10.55 13.76 5.44
N SER A 40 -10.41 13.68 4.10
CA SER A 40 -11.55 13.74 3.18
C SER A 40 -11.29 13.29 1.74
N GLN A 41 -10.05 13.07 1.30
CA GLN A 41 -9.72 12.83 -0.12
C GLN A 41 -8.58 11.83 -0.27
N ASN A 42 -8.72 10.83 -1.15
CA ASN A 42 -7.68 9.83 -1.46
C ASN A 42 -6.70 10.36 -2.52
N PRO A 43 -5.53 10.92 -2.15
CA PRO A 43 -4.67 11.64 -3.04
C PRO A 43 -3.70 10.72 -3.79
N TYR A 44 -3.81 9.39 -3.65
CA TYR A 44 -3.00 8.43 -4.40
C TYR A 44 -3.69 7.06 -4.48
N ILE A 45 -3.21 6.22 -5.41
CA ILE A 45 -3.53 4.80 -5.49
C ILE A 45 -2.25 4.03 -5.20
N LEU A 46 -2.27 3.12 -4.23
CA LEU A 46 -1.16 2.21 -3.91
C LEU A 46 -1.50 0.79 -4.40
N ILE A 47 -0.61 0.22 -5.20
CA ILE A 47 -0.69 -1.17 -5.67
C ILE A 47 0.51 -1.92 -5.10
N LEU A 48 0.22 -2.93 -4.28
CA LEU A 48 1.22 -3.90 -3.80
C LEU A 48 1.16 -5.12 -4.72
N ALA A 49 2.15 -5.25 -5.60
CA ALA A 49 2.28 -6.34 -6.54
C ALA A 49 3.35 -7.32 -6.06
N GLY A 50 3.04 -8.61 -6.11
CA GLY A 50 3.96 -9.63 -5.64
C GLY A 50 3.39 -11.04 -5.68
N GLN A 51 4.25 -11.97 -5.30
CA GLN A 51 3.93 -13.39 -5.26
C GLN A 51 3.02 -13.76 -4.08
N PRO A 52 2.28 -14.90 -4.16
CA PRO A 52 1.28 -15.28 -3.16
C PRO A 52 1.75 -15.31 -1.70
N HIS A 53 3.05 -15.51 -1.45
CA HIS A 53 3.62 -15.58 -0.11
C HIS A 53 3.59 -14.24 0.64
N ILE A 54 3.39 -13.09 -0.04
CA ILE A 54 3.11 -11.83 0.64
C ILE A 54 1.89 -11.93 1.56
N ARG A 55 0.91 -12.77 1.23
CA ARG A 55 -0.29 -12.97 2.05
C ARG A 55 0.05 -13.50 3.44
N ASN A 56 1.05 -14.37 3.53
CA ASN A 56 1.51 -14.92 4.82
C ASN A 56 2.20 -13.83 5.65
N LYS A 57 3.06 -13.02 5.03
CA LYS A 57 3.68 -11.86 5.70
C LYS A 57 2.62 -10.86 6.18
N LEU A 58 1.69 -10.49 5.31
CA LEU A 58 0.61 -9.57 5.65
C LEU A 58 -0.33 -10.13 6.71
N ALA A 59 -0.44 -11.46 6.89
CA ALA A 59 -1.27 -12.07 7.93
C ALA A 59 -0.66 -11.95 9.33
N LEU A 60 0.65 -11.69 9.46
CA LEU A 60 1.31 -11.48 10.75
C LEU A 60 0.67 -10.31 11.51
N ASN A 61 0.64 -10.40 12.84
CA ASN A 61 0.03 -9.38 13.70
C ASN A 61 0.72 -8.01 13.58
N ILE A 62 2.04 -8.01 13.40
CA ILE A 62 2.83 -6.79 13.16
C ILE A 62 2.35 -6.01 11.94
N ASN A 63 1.85 -6.71 10.91
CA ASN A 63 1.36 -6.12 9.67
C ASN A 63 -0.16 -5.86 9.69
N SER A 64 -0.83 -5.96 10.85
CA SER A 64 -2.29 -5.83 10.97
C SER A 64 -2.82 -4.49 10.47
N ALA A 65 -2.11 -3.40 10.77
CA ALA A 65 -2.52 -2.06 10.35
C ALA A 65 -2.35 -1.82 8.84
N LEU A 66 -1.21 -2.23 8.26
CA LEU A 66 -1.05 -2.20 6.80
C LEU A 66 -2.13 -3.04 6.12
N ARG A 67 -2.42 -4.23 6.65
CA ARG A 67 -3.47 -5.14 6.15
C ARG A 67 -4.87 -4.52 6.21
N GLN A 68 -5.16 -3.70 7.22
CA GLN A 68 -6.44 -2.98 7.34
C GLN A 68 -6.55 -1.85 6.32
N GLY A 69 -5.44 -1.23 5.91
CA GLY A 69 -5.40 -0.21 4.86
C GLY A 69 -5.57 -0.76 3.43
N ILE A 70 -5.56 -2.08 3.24
CA ILE A 70 -5.73 -2.72 1.92
C ILE A 70 -7.21 -3.02 1.67
N THR A 71 -7.86 -2.17 0.88
CA THR A 71 -9.29 -2.29 0.56
C THR A 71 -9.59 -3.35 -0.50
N ILE A 72 -8.67 -3.57 -1.45
CA ILE A 72 -8.86 -4.51 -2.57
C ILE A 72 -7.73 -5.55 -2.52
N LYS A 73 -8.11 -6.83 -2.62
CA LYS A 73 -7.17 -7.95 -2.72
C LYS A 73 -7.57 -8.79 -3.92
N TYR A 74 -6.63 -9.02 -4.82
CA TYR A 74 -6.86 -9.78 -6.03
C TYR A 74 -5.71 -10.77 -6.25
N VAL A 75 -6.03 -11.94 -6.80
CA VAL A 75 -5.06 -12.96 -7.21
C VAL A 75 -5.31 -13.22 -8.69
N LEU A 76 -4.31 -12.93 -9.52
CA LEU A 76 -4.31 -13.30 -10.92
C LEU A 76 -4.25 -14.83 -11.01
N HIS A 77 -5.30 -15.44 -11.54
CA HIS A 77 -5.30 -16.84 -11.93
C HIS A 77 -4.96 -16.88 -13.42
N GLY A 78 -3.85 -17.53 -13.75
CA GLY A 78 -3.48 -17.84 -15.14
C GLY A 78 -4.18 -19.11 -15.61
#